data_AF-A0A3P7EHE7-F1
#
_entry.id   AF-A0A3P7EHE7-F1
#
_cell.length_a   1.000
_cell.length_b   1.000
_cell.length_c   1.000
_cell.angle_alpha   90.00
_cell.angle_beta   90.00
_cell.angle_gamma   90.00
#
_symmetry.space_group_name_H-M   'P 1'
#
loop_
_entity.id
_entity.type
_entity.pdbx_description
1 polymer ?
#
loop_
_entity_poly.entity_id
_entity_poly.type
_entity_poly.pdbx_seq_one_letter_code
_entity_poly.pdbx_strand_id
1 'polypeptide(L)'
;MHRIGWFDAFRENGDPTWFGENRTPVVFDLQIFALASMFIIPFIAFLIILPGVRHYRIASTIAFVLSVTVGAVILISIHHPSWHQGSIRICSPYRAFTTDKLNAILGVRMGLKHLNVTLTSVPTSEKEHKSLDGLEYNERFEFLNVLSMEMELEKSLKKGLPYPILKVIEYLSVDRAGFIWGRQYRLTGHYTIYLLW
;
A
#
# COMPACT_ATOMS: atom_id res chain seq x y z
N MET A 1 -19.00 7.94 -49.43
CA MET A 1 -17.95 8.83 -48.88
C MET A 1 -18.28 9.15 -47.43
N HIS A 2 -17.78 8.34 -46.48
CA HIS A 2 -17.89 8.64 -45.06
C HIS A 2 -16.86 9.72 -44.71
N ARG A 3 -17.31 10.90 -44.25
CA ARG A 3 -16.41 11.89 -43.67
C ARG A 3 -15.98 11.36 -42.30
N ILE A 4 -14.72 10.96 -42.19
CA ILE A 4 -14.05 10.63 -40.93
C ILE A 4 -14.16 11.85 -40.02
N GLY A 5 -14.90 11.73 -38.91
CA GLY A 5 -14.99 12.77 -37.90
C GLY A 5 -13.71 12.83 -37.08
N TRP A 6 -13.42 13.98 -36.47
CA TRP A 6 -12.26 14.12 -35.56
C TRP A 6 -12.28 13.09 -34.42
N PHE A 7 -13.47 12.64 -34.02
CA PHE A 7 -13.67 11.57 -33.03
C PHE A 7 -13.43 10.13 -33.54
N ASP A 8 -13.32 9.94 -34.86
CA ASP A 8 -12.96 8.65 -35.48
C ASP A 8 -11.45 8.52 -35.74
N ALA A 9 -10.67 9.59 -35.58
CA ALA A 9 -9.23 9.54 -35.74
C ALA A 9 -8.59 8.63 -34.67
N PHE A 10 -7.82 7.62 -35.11
CA PHE A 10 -7.20 6.56 -34.31
C PHE A 10 -8.14 5.48 -33.74
N ARG A 11 -9.39 5.41 -34.19
CA ARG A 11 -10.30 4.30 -33.87
C ARG A 11 -10.49 3.43 -35.10
N GLU A 12 -10.18 2.14 -35.00
CA GLU A 12 -10.68 1.18 -35.98
C GLU A 12 -12.21 1.08 -35.80
N ASN A 13 -12.95 1.42 -36.85
CA ASN A 13 -14.39 1.13 -37.04
C ASN A 13 -15.42 1.86 -36.17
N GLY A 14 -15.07 2.96 -35.49
CA GLY A 14 -16.05 3.68 -34.66
C GLY A 14 -16.59 2.84 -33.49
N ASP A 15 -15.92 1.72 -33.17
CA ASP A 15 -16.28 0.84 -32.07
C ASP A 15 -16.18 1.60 -30.73
N PRO A 16 -16.96 1.20 -29.70
CA PRO A 16 -16.82 1.74 -28.36
C PRO A 16 -15.36 1.65 -27.91
N THR A 17 -14.93 2.55 -27.02
CA THR A 17 -13.54 2.58 -26.55
C THR A 17 -13.18 1.23 -25.95
N TRP A 18 -12.47 0.39 -26.70
CA TRP A 18 -12.07 -0.94 -26.27
C TRP A 18 -10.78 -0.83 -25.46
N PHE A 19 -10.90 -0.32 -24.25
CA PHE A 19 -9.91 -0.57 -23.22
C PHE A 19 -10.44 -1.75 -22.40
N GLY A 20 -9.76 -2.90 -22.49
CA GLY A 20 -10.07 -4.05 -21.64
C GLY A 20 -9.89 -3.70 -20.16
N GLU A 21 -10.44 -4.54 -19.29
CA GLU A 21 -10.28 -4.39 -17.84
C GLU A 21 -8.79 -4.30 -17.47
N ASN A 22 -8.48 -3.41 -16.51
CA ASN A 22 -7.15 -2.90 -16.20
C ASN A 22 -6.05 -3.98 -16.25
N ARG A 23 -5.18 -3.94 -17.28
CA ARG A 23 -4.29 -5.06 -17.63
C ARG A 23 -3.20 -5.35 -16.61
N THR A 24 -2.82 -4.38 -15.77
CA THR A 24 -1.71 -4.53 -14.83
C THR A 24 -2.09 -3.96 -13.46
N PRO A 25 -2.22 -4.81 -12.42
CA PRO A 25 -2.42 -4.31 -11.07
C PRO A 25 -1.20 -3.49 -10.64
N VAL A 26 -1.42 -2.55 -9.73
CA VAL A 26 -0.33 -1.78 -9.12
C VAL A 26 0.53 -2.73 -8.28
N VAL A 27 1.67 -3.14 -8.80
CA VAL A 27 2.58 -4.10 -8.13
C VAL A 27 3.35 -3.43 -6.98
N PHE A 28 3.65 -2.14 -7.10
CA PHE A 28 4.45 -1.39 -6.14
C PHE A 28 3.73 -0.14 -5.67
N ASP A 29 3.95 0.24 -4.41
CA ASP A 29 3.53 1.54 -3.92
C ASP A 29 4.29 2.64 -4.70
N LEU A 30 3.54 3.39 -5.51
CA LEU A 30 4.10 4.45 -6.36
C LEU A 30 4.83 5.51 -5.53
N GLN A 31 4.39 5.78 -4.30
CA GLN A 31 5.05 6.76 -3.43
C GLN A 31 6.44 6.28 -3.06
N ILE A 32 6.56 5.02 -2.63
CA ILE A 32 7.84 4.42 -2.22
C ILE A 32 8.79 4.31 -3.42
N PHE A 33 8.27 3.92 -4.59
CA PHE A 33 9.04 3.87 -5.81
C PHE A 33 9.58 5.25 -6.21
N ALA A 34 8.72 6.28 -6.18
CA ALA A 34 9.14 7.65 -6.46
C ALA A 34 10.23 8.13 -5.49
N LEU A 35 10.07 7.89 -4.19
CA LEU A 35 11.07 8.25 -3.18
C LEU A 35 12.39 7.51 -3.40
N ALA A 36 12.36 6.21 -3.68
CA ALA A 36 13.55 5.43 -3.99
C ALA A 36 14.25 5.95 -5.26
N SER A 37 13.49 6.33 -6.29
CA SER A 37 14.03 6.86 -7.54
C SER A 37 14.84 8.15 -7.33
N MET A 38 14.44 9.00 -6.39
CA MET A 38 15.16 10.24 -6.05
C MET A 38 16.57 9.98 -5.53
N PHE A 39 16.84 8.82 -4.94
CA PHE A 39 18.18 8.43 -4.49
C PHE A 39 18.94 7.60 -5.53
N ILE A 40 18.23 6.80 -6.34
CA ILE A 40 18.83 5.99 -7.40
C ILE A 40 19.42 6.88 -8.51
N ILE A 41 18.74 7.95 -8.90
CA ILE A 41 19.23 8.88 -9.95
C ILE A 41 20.60 9.49 -9.59
N PRO A 42 20.78 10.16 -8.43
CA PRO A 42 22.08 10.70 -8.05
C PRO A 42 23.12 9.61 -7.80
N PHE A 43 22.70 8.41 -7.37
CA PHE A 43 23.60 7.26 -7.24
C PHE A 43 24.18 6.82 -8.58
N ILE A 44 23.34 6.69 -9.62
CA ILE A 44 23.78 6.38 -10.98
C ILE A 44 24.66 7.50 -11.53
N ALA A 45 24.28 8.76 -11.32
CA ALA A 45 25.08 9.91 -11.73
C ALA A 45 26.49 9.89 -11.10
N PHE A 46 26.57 9.53 -9.82
CA PHE A 46 27.85 9.37 -9.12
C PHE A 46 28.70 8.24 -9.71
N LEU A 47 28.10 7.10 -10.06
CA LEU A 47 28.81 5.99 -10.72
C LEU A 47 29.37 6.38 -12.09
N ILE A 48 28.67 7.25 -12.84
CA ILE A 48 29.16 7.77 -14.13
C ILE A 48 30.37 8.70 -13.95
N ILE A 49 30.36 9.54 -12.92
CA ILE A 49 31.47 10.48 -12.62
C ILE A 49 32.67 9.77 -11.98
N LEU A 50 32.44 8.61 -11.36
CA LEU A 50 33.43 7.86 -10.58
C LEU A 50 34.79 7.65 -11.28
N PRO A 51 34.88 7.28 -12.58
CA PRO A 51 36.16 7.09 -13.25
C PRO A 51 37.03 8.36 -13.27
N GLY A 52 36.42 9.55 -13.21
CA GLY A 52 37.11 10.84 -13.24
C GLY A 52 37.74 11.27 -11.91
N VAL A 53 37.41 10.63 -10.79
CA VAL A 53 37.96 10.98 -9.47
C VAL A 53 39.42 10.51 -9.41
N ARG A 54 40.40 11.41 -9.22
CA ARG A 54 41.84 11.03 -9.30
C ARG A 54 42.40 10.47 -7.99
N HIS A 55 42.02 11.06 -6.85
CA HIS A 55 42.54 10.70 -5.52
C HIS A 55 41.40 10.33 -4.57
N TYR A 56 41.67 9.45 -3.59
CA TYR A 56 40.72 9.02 -2.56
C TYR A 56 39.40 8.41 -3.05
N ARG A 57 39.39 7.80 -4.25
CA ARG A 57 38.21 7.19 -4.89
C ARG A 57 37.35 6.39 -3.92
N ILE A 58 37.97 5.48 -3.17
CA ILE A 58 37.28 4.55 -2.25
C ILE A 58 36.68 5.29 -1.04
N ALA A 59 37.40 6.25 -0.47
CA ALA A 59 36.88 7.01 0.67
C ALA A 59 35.69 7.89 0.23
N SER A 60 35.79 8.55 -0.93
CA SER A 60 34.71 9.35 -1.49
C SER A 60 33.50 8.50 -1.87
N THR A 61 33.70 7.29 -2.43
CA THR A 61 32.59 6.38 -2.73
C THR A 61 31.89 5.91 -1.47
N ILE A 62 32.64 5.47 -0.45
CA ILE A 62 32.05 5.01 0.80
C ILE A 62 31.26 6.15 1.46
N ALA A 63 31.84 7.35 1.54
CA ALA A 63 31.16 8.50 2.14
C ALA A 63 29.86 8.86 1.40
N PHE A 64 29.89 8.88 0.06
CA PHE A 64 28.71 9.16 -0.75
C PHE A 64 27.65 8.05 -0.67
N VAL A 65 28.06 6.79 -0.76
CA VAL A 65 27.15 5.64 -0.63
C VAL A 65 26.48 5.67 0.74
N LEU A 66 27.24 5.90 1.81
CA LEU A 66 26.70 5.99 3.16
C LEU A 66 25.71 7.15 3.30
N SER A 67 26.04 8.35 2.81
CA SER A 67 25.15 9.51 2.92
C SER A 67 23.84 9.31 2.16
N VAL A 68 23.92 8.80 0.91
CA VAL A 68 22.73 8.48 0.10
C VAL A 68 21.91 7.37 0.74
N THR A 69 22.56 6.33 1.26
CA THR A 69 21.87 5.20 1.91
C THR A 69 21.17 5.65 3.20
N VAL A 70 21.82 6.45 4.04
CA VAL A 70 21.21 6.97 5.27
C VAL A 70 20.01 7.85 4.94
N GLY A 71 20.15 8.78 3.99
CA GLY A 71 19.03 9.62 3.54
C GLY A 71 17.86 8.79 2.96
N ALA A 72 18.18 7.78 2.15
CA ALA A 72 17.19 6.88 1.58
C ALA A 72 16.45 6.07 2.66
N VAL A 73 17.18 5.51 3.62
CA VAL A 73 16.61 4.73 4.71
C VAL A 73 15.67 5.59 5.55
N ILE A 74 16.08 6.80 5.95
CA ILE A 74 15.23 7.69 6.76
C ILE A 74 13.93 8.00 6.02
N LEU A 75 14.02 8.42 4.75
CA LEU A 75 12.85 8.82 3.98
C LEU A 75 11.90 7.64 3.69
N ILE A 76 12.44 6.48 3.34
CA ILE A 76 11.65 5.27 3.11
C ILE A 76 11.01 4.80 4.42
N SER A 77 11.73 4.82 5.54
CA SER A 77 11.20 4.42 6.85
C SER A 77 10.01 5.28 7.31
N ILE A 78 9.98 6.56 6.96
CA ILE A 78 8.83 7.44 7.27
C ILE A 78 7.57 7.01 6.51
N HIS A 79 7.70 6.56 5.27
CA HIS A 79 6.59 6.28 4.36
C HIS A 79 6.17 4.81 4.27
N HIS A 80 7.12 3.88 4.49
CA HIS A 80 6.90 2.44 4.33
C HIS A 80 6.11 1.85 5.52
N PRO A 81 4.99 1.13 5.28
CA PRO A 81 4.12 0.63 6.33
C PRO A 81 4.58 -0.72 6.90
N SER A 82 5.83 -0.83 7.36
CA SER A 82 6.35 -2.09 7.93
C SER A 82 6.99 -1.92 9.30
N TRP A 83 6.49 -0.97 10.08
CA TRP A 83 6.95 -0.79 11.46
C TRP A 83 6.48 -1.94 12.34
N HIS A 84 5.26 -2.42 12.12
CA HIS A 84 4.74 -3.61 12.77
C HIS A 84 3.85 -4.38 11.80
N GLN A 85 4.14 -5.66 11.57
CA GLN A 85 3.41 -6.51 10.65
C GLN A 85 2.93 -7.78 11.34
N GLY A 86 1.75 -8.24 10.97
CA GLY A 86 1.21 -9.52 11.38
C GLY A 86 0.36 -10.11 10.27
N SER A 87 0.39 -11.44 10.12
CA SER A 87 -0.44 -12.16 9.17
C SER A 87 -1.00 -13.42 9.81
N ILE A 88 -2.29 -13.68 9.59
CA ILE A 88 -2.99 -14.83 10.14
C ILE A 88 -3.94 -15.42 9.10
N ARG A 89 -4.03 -16.75 9.05
CA ARG A 89 -5.02 -17.44 8.24
C ARG A 89 -6.33 -17.51 9.02
N ILE A 90 -7.41 -17.04 8.40
CA ILE A 90 -8.74 -16.98 8.99
C ILE A 90 -9.77 -17.66 8.10
N CYS A 91 -10.82 -18.19 8.72
CA CYS A 91 -12.02 -18.65 8.04
C CYS A 91 -13.20 -17.86 8.60
N SER A 92 -13.70 -16.90 7.82
CA SER A 92 -14.63 -15.87 8.31
C SER A 92 -15.72 -15.56 7.28
N PRO A 93 -16.91 -15.10 7.71
CA PRO A 93 -17.91 -14.59 6.79
C PRO A 93 -17.35 -13.39 6.02
N TYR A 94 -17.62 -13.34 4.72
CA TYR A 94 -17.00 -12.36 3.82
C TYR A 94 -17.84 -11.09 3.62
N ARG A 95 -19.12 -11.26 3.27
CA ARG A 95 -20.02 -10.18 2.82
C ARG A 95 -21.41 -10.32 3.42
N ALA A 96 -22.12 -9.21 3.52
CA ALA A 96 -23.54 -9.19 3.85
C ALA A 96 -24.37 -10.02 2.86
N PHE A 97 -25.45 -10.62 3.35
CA PHE A 97 -26.41 -11.41 2.56
C PHE A 97 -25.86 -12.71 1.94
N THR A 98 -24.67 -13.17 2.35
CA THR A 98 -24.19 -14.52 2.06
C THR A 98 -23.78 -15.24 3.34
N THR A 99 -23.99 -16.56 3.37
CA THR A 99 -23.53 -17.45 4.45
C THR A 99 -22.14 -18.03 4.18
N ASP A 100 -21.56 -17.73 3.02
CA ASP A 100 -20.29 -18.30 2.60
C ASP A 100 -19.14 -17.81 3.48
N LYS A 101 -18.27 -18.76 3.85
CA LYS A 101 -17.06 -18.49 4.63
C LYS A 101 -15.87 -18.43 3.69
N LEU A 102 -15.11 -17.34 3.79
CA LEU A 102 -13.88 -17.15 3.06
C LEU A 102 -12.69 -17.65 3.88
N ASN A 103 -11.92 -18.57 3.30
CA ASN A 103 -10.62 -18.99 3.81
C ASN A 103 -9.55 -18.05 3.22
N ALA A 104 -9.06 -17.12 4.02
CA ALA A 104 -8.15 -16.08 3.56
C ALA A 104 -7.01 -15.82 4.55
N ILE A 105 -5.93 -15.23 4.07
CA ILE A 105 -4.85 -14.68 4.89
C ILE A 105 -5.17 -13.21 5.12
N LEU A 106 -5.42 -12.86 6.38
CA LEU A 106 -5.55 -11.48 6.84
C LEU A 106 -4.17 -10.99 7.27
N GLY A 107 -3.66 -9.97 6.61
CA GLY A 107 -2.43 -9.28 6.95
C GLY A 107 -2.72 -7.86 7.41
N VAL A 108 -2.02 -7.41 8.45
CA VAL A 108 -2.10 -6.06 9.00
C VAL A 108 -0.69 -5.51 9.04
N ARG A 109 -0.46 -4.40 8.35
CA ARG A 109 0.84 -3.75 8.19
C ARG A 109 0.73 -2.31 8.68
N MET A 110 1.24 -2.06 9.87
CA MET A 110 1.22 -0.75 10.53
C MET A 110 2.43 0.08 10.10
N GLY A 111 2.16 1.27 9.55
CA GLY A 111 3.14 2.34 9.37
C GLY A 111 3.06 3.38 10.49
N LEU A 112 3.70 4.53 10.27
CA LEU A 112 3.64 5.65 11.22
C LEU A 112 2.43 6.57 10.99
N LYS A 113 2.03 6.73 9.73
CA LYS A 113 0.91 7.61 9.31
C LYS A 113 -0.35 6.84 8.92
N HIS A 114 -0.13 5.65 8.37
CA HIS A 114 -1.17 4.84 7.73
C HIS A 114 -0.96 3.36 8.02
N LEU A 115 -2.04 2.61 7.92
CA LEU A 115 -2.17 1.17 8.10
C LEU A 115 -2.57 0.57 6.76
N ASN A 116 -1.96 -0.54 6.37
CA ASN A 116 -2.43 -1.35 5.26
C ASN A 116 -3.01 -2.67 5.78
N VAL A 117 -4.24 -2.96 5.37
CA VAL A 117 -4.91 -4.24 5.65
C VAL A 117 -5.02 -5.02 4.36
N THR A 118 -4.41 -6.19 4.34
CA THR A 118 -4.42 -7.11 3.20
C THR A 118 -5.32 -8.29 3.49
N LEU A 119 -6.19 -8.67 2.55
CA LEU A 119 -7.00 -9.88 2.63
C LEU A 119 -6.84 -10.65 1.33
N THR A 120 -6.14 -11.79 1.39
CA THR A 120 -5.88 -12.63 0.22
C THR A 120 -6.56 -13.99 0.37
N SER A 121 -7.42 -14.36 -0.58
CA SER A 121 -8.08 -15.68 -0.60
C SER A 121 -7.04 -16.78 -0.79
N VAL A 122 -7.14 -17.86 -0.01
CA VAL A 122 -6.33 -19.06 -0.25
C VAL A 122 -7.12 -19.99 -1.16
N PRO A 123 -6.61 -20.32 -2.36
CA PRO A 123 -7.33 -21.20 -3.28
C PRO A 123 -7.52 -22.55 -2.61
N THR A 124 -8.77 -22.96 -2.44
CA THR A 124 -9.09 -24.29 -1.95
C THR A 124 -9.39 -25.14 -3.17
N SER A 125 -8.73 -26.30 -3.32
CA SER A 125 -8.88 -27.18 -4.49
C SER A 125 -10.32 -27.68 -4.74
N GLU A 126 -11.26 -27.36 -3.86
CA GLU A 126 -12.67 -27.71 -3.96
C GLU A 126 -13.38 -26.78 -4.94
N LYS A 127 -13.89 -27.37 -6.04
CA LYS A 127 -14.49 -26.68 -7.21
C LYS A 127 -15.69 -25.77 -6.88
N GLU A 128 -16.21 -25.80 -5.66
CA GLU A 128 -17.45 -25.12 -5.27
C GLU A 128 -17.29 -23.62 -5.02
N HIS A 129 -16.09 -23.11 -4.72
CA HIS A 129 -15.87 -21.69 -4.39
C HIS A 129 -15.08 -20.89 -5.43
N LYS A 130 -15.20 -21.22 -6.73
CA LYS A 130 -14.51 -20.50 -7.81
C LYS A 130 -14.79 -18.98 -7.84
N SER A 131 -15.92 -18.53 -7.29
CA SER A 131 -16.27 -17.10 -7.25
C SER A 131 -15.46 -16.29 -6.24
N LEU A 132 -14.85 -16.97 -5.25
CA LEU A 132 -14.05 -16.35 -4.19
C LEU A 132 -12.54 -16.51 -4.40
N ASP A 133 -12.14 -17.31 -5.40
CA ASP A 133 -10.75 -17.52 -5.76
C ASP A 133 -10.20 -16.28 -6.49
N GLY A 134 -9.09 -15.74 -5.99
CA GLY A 134 -8.41 -14.58 -6.58
C GLY A 134 -8.79 -13.23 -5.98
N LEU A 135 -9.47 -13.23 -4.82
CA LEU A 135 -9.76 -11.99 -4.10
C LEU A 135 -8.50 -11.51 -3.37
N GLU A 136 -7.96 -10.39 -3.83
CA GLU A 136 -6.83 -9.70 -3.23
C GLU A 136 -7.24 -8.27 -2.87
N TYR A 137 -7.49 -8.02 -1.58
CA TYR A 137 -7.71 -6.67 -1.07
C TYR A 137 -6.43 -6.15 -0.45
N ASN A 138 -6.14 -4.87 -0.72
CA ASN A 138 -5.08 -4.11 -0.07
C ASN A 138 -5.61 -2.70 0.18
N GLU A 139 -6.20 -2.48 1.35
CA GLU A 139 -6.82 -1.21 1.73
C GLU A 139 -5.89 -0.44 2.66
N ARG A 140 -5.74 0.87 2.40
CA ARG A 140 -4.90 1.79 3.17
C ARG A 140 -5.79 2.73 3.98
N PHE A 141 -5.56 2.79 5.29
CA PHE A 141 -6.29 3.63 6.24
C PHE A 141 -5.34 4.62 6.92
N GLU A 142 -5.71 5.90 6.94
CA GLU A 142 -4.91 6.95 7.56
C GLU A 142 -5.39 7.22 9.00
N PHE A 143 -4.47 7.15 9.96
CA PHE A 143 -4.83 7.21 11.39
C PHE A 143 -4.14 8.32 12.18
N LEU A 144 -3.34 9.18 11.54
CA LEU A 144 -2.54 10.20 12.24
C LEU A 144 -3.41 11.16 13.07
N ASN A 145 -4.57 11.54 12.54
CA ASN A 145 -5.52 12.40 13.24
C ASN A 145 -6.50 11.57 14.08
N VAL A 146 -6.91 12.08 15.24
CA VAL A 146 -7.87 11.39 16.12
C VAL A 146 -9.18 11.08 15.40
N LEU A 147 -9.71 12.07 14.66
CA LEU A 147 -10.96 11.95 13.91
C LEU A 147 -10.81 11.11 12.63
N SER A 148 -9.60 10.89 12.11
CA SER A 148 -9.45 10.22 10.81
C SER A 148 -9.83 8.75 10.89
N MET A 149 -9.65 8.08 12.03
CA MET A 149 -10.03 6.67 12.15
C MET A 149 -11.54 6.45 12.15
N GLU A 150 -12.31 7.31 12.82
CA GLU A 150 -13.78 7.22 12.80
C GLU A 150 -14.32 7.52 11.39
N MET A 151 -13.77 8.54 10.73
CA MET A 151 -14.13 8.89 9.35
C MET A 151 -13.77 7.77 8.35
N GLU A 152 -12.59 7.16 8.48
CA GLU A 152 -12.18 6.03 7.63
C GLU A 152 -13.02 4.78 7.90
N LEU A 153 -13.45 4.54 9.15
CA LEU A 153 -14.40 3.47 9.46
C LEU A 153 -15.76 3.72 8.79
N GLU A 154 -16.32 4.92 8.90
CA GLU A 154 -17.59 5.28 8.27
C GLU A 154 -17.52 5.14 6.74
N LYS A 155 -16.43 5.63 6.14
CA LYS A 155 -16.16 5.51 4.71
C LYS A 155 -16.02 4.05 4.27
N SER A 156 -15.35 3.23 5.07
CA SER A 156 -15.17 1.79 4.83
C SER A 156 -16.49 1.02 4.90
N LEU A 157 -17.36 1.38 5.85
CA LEU A 157 -18.70 0.83 5.97
C LEU A 157 -19.58 1.22 4.77
N LYS A 158 -19.53 2.49 4.34
CA LYS A 158 -20.23 2.97 3.13
C LYS A 158 -19.74 2.30 1.85
N LYS A 159 -18.44 2.00 1.75
CA LYS A 159 -17.84 1.26 0.62
C LYS A 159 -18.25 -0.22 0.61
N GLY A 160 -18.67 -0.78 1.75
CA GLY A 160 -19.05 -2.18 1.86
C GLY A 160 -17.84 -3.13 1.83
N LEU A 161 -16.75 -2.75 2.51
CA LEU A 161 -15.55 -3.60 2.61
C LEU A 161 -15.86 -4.96 3.28
N PRO A 162 -15.03 -6.00 3.02
CA PRO A 162 -15.18 -7.30 3.65
C PRO A 162 -15.16 -7.21 5.18
N TYR A 163 -15.97 -8.02 5.86
CA TYR A 163 -16.08 -8.00 7.31
C TYR A 163 -14.75 -8.12 8.07
N PRO A 164 -13.78 -8.96 7.64
CA PRO A 164 -12.49 -9.04 8.33
C PRO A 164 -11.71 -7.73 8.33
N ILE A 165 -11.77 -6.97 7.24
CA ILE A 165 -11.09 -5.68 7.12
C ILE A 165 -11.78 -4.65 8.03
N LEU A 166 -13.11 -4.59 7.96
CA LEU A 166 -13.90 -3.72 8.83
C LEU A 166 -13.63 -3.99 10.30
N LYS A 167 -13.49 -5.26 10.69
CA LYS A 167 -13.22 -5.66 12.07
C LYS A 167 -11.88 -5.13 12.57
N VAL A 168 -10.83 -5.16 11.73
CA VAL A 168 -9.52 -4.61 12.08
C VAL A 168 -9.60 -3.11 12.33
N ILE A 169 -10.30 -2.36 11.48
CA ILE A 169 -10.46 -0.91 11.63
C ILE A 169 -11.29 -0.59 12.88
N GLU A 170 -12.36 -1.34 13.12
CA GLU A 170 -13.20 -1.19 14.31
C GLU A 170 -12.35 -1.33 15.59
N TYR A 171 -11.52 -2.36 15.70
CA TYR A 171 -10.62 -2.54 16.85
C TYR A 171 -9.62 -1.39 17.04
N LEU A 172 -9.22 -0.69 15.98
CA LEU A 172 -8.31 0.45 16.05
C LEU A 172 -9.03 1.77 16.34
N SER A 173 -10.30 1.89 15.96
CA SER A 173 -11.13 3.05 16.26
C SER A 173 -11.64 3.08 17.70
N VAL A 174 -11.83 1.91 18.33
CA VAL A 174 -12.37 1.80 19.68
C VAL A 174 -11.29 2.14 20.71
N ASP A 175 -11.45 3.26 21.42
CA ASP A 175 -10.58 3.67 22.53
C ASP A 175 -11.14 3.23 23.91
N ARG A 176 -11.93 2.15 23.97
CA ARG A 176 -12.64 1.68 25.20
C ARG A 176 -12.33 0.21 25.53
N ALA A 177 -12.63 -0.19 26.77
CA ALA A 177 -12.55 -1.58 27.25
C ALA A 177 -11.13 -2.23 27.22
N GLY A 178 -10.08 -1.43 27.36
CA GLY A 178 -8.68 -1.91 27.37
C GLY A 178 -8.02 -2.00 25.99
N PHE A 179 -8.79 -1.79 24.92
CA PHE A 179 -8.26 -1.66 23.56
C PHE A 179 -7.78 -0.23 23.35
N ILE A 180 -6.58 0.09 23.87
CA ILE A 180 -5.95 1.41 23.71
C ILE A 180 -4.95 1.46 22.55
N TRP A 181 -4.94 0.42 21.71
CA TRP A 181 -3.97 0.26 20.62
C TRP A 181 -4.06 1.39 19.60
N GLY A 182 -5.28 1.78 19.21
CA GLY A 182 -5.50 2.88 18.29
C GLY A 182 -4.77 4.15 18.72
N ARG A 183 -5.08 4.65 19.92
CA ARG A 183 -4.39 5.80 20.52
C ARG A 183 -2.88 5.62 20.64
N GLN A 184 -2.39 4.46 21.08
CA GLN A 184 -0.96 4.21 21.24
C GLN A 184 -0.21 4.27 19.90
N TYR A 185 -0.73 3.62 18.85
CA TYR A 185 -0.13 3.68 17.52
C TYR A 185 -0.14 5.09 16.94
N ARG A 186 -1.21 5.88 17.16
CA ARG A 186 -1.25 7.29 16.77
C ARG A 186 -0.13 8.10 17.41
N LEU A 187 0.02 8.01 18.73
CA LEU A 187 1.02 8.78 19.47
C LEU A 187 2.45 8.36 19.08
N THR A 188 2.72 7.05 19.03
CA THR A 188 4.01 6.53 18.61
C THR A 188 4.33 6.95 17.17
N GLY A 189 3.36 6.86 16.26
CA GLY A 189 3.49 7.34 14.89
C GLY A 189 3.88 8.80 14.84
N HIS A 190 3.11 9.66 15.52
CA HIS A 190 3.35 11.11 15.57
C HIS A 190 4.75 11.47 16.08
N TYR A 191 5.17 10.93 17.24
CA TYR A 191 6.48 11.23 17.80
C TYR A 191 7.64 10.67 16.96
N THR A 192 7.52 9.44 16.44
CA THR A 192 8.55 8.85 15.59
C THR A 192 8.71 9.62 14.28
N ILE A 193 7.61 10.14 13.71
CA ILE A 193 7.68 11.00 12.53
C ILE A 193 8.47 12.27 12.84
N TYR A 194 8.23 12.93 13.98
CA TYR A 194 9.00 14.12 14.37
C TYR A 194 10.47 13.85 14.66
N LEU A 195 10.81 12.65 15.14
CA LEU A 195 12.21 12.27 15.38
C LEU A 195 12.97 11.93 14.10
N LEU A 196 12.27 11.45 13.07
CA LEU A 196 12.87 11.11 11.77
C LEU A 196 12.89 12.27 10.77
N TRP A 197 12.03 13.27 10.95
CA TRP A 197 12.02 14.51 10.16
C TRP A 197 13.14 15.46 10.59
#